data_AF-A0A849TPR1-F1
#
_entry.id   AF-A0A849TPR1-F1
#
_cell.length_a   1.000
_cell.length_b   1.000
_cell.length_c   1.000
_cell.angle_alpha   90.00
_cell.angle_beta   90.00
_cell.angle_gamma   90.00
#
_symmetry.space_group_name_H-M   'P 1'
#
loop_
_entity.id
_entity.type
_entity.pdbx_description
1 polymer ?
#
loop_
_entity_poly.entity_id
_entity_poly.type
_entity_poly.pdbx_seq_one_letter_code
_entity_poly.pdbx_strand_id
1 'polypeptide(L)'
;MSFRSPAYNASSRKVLMLVRRHQAQRKLQKAVARGLIKKPTRCQRCRQPFPKPRFQGHHHRGYKNPLDVKWYCQACHYKQHSRRFQANAEYRQILRLEGLIGH
;
A
#
# COMPACT_ATOMS: atom_id res chain seq x y z
N MET A 1 -49.50 1.89 2.49
CA MET A 1 -48.37 2.30 3.34
C MET A 1 -47.08 1.81 2.69
N SER A 2 -46.42 2.66 1.92
CA SER A 2 -45.22 2.30 1.16
C SER A 2 -43.98 2.55 2.02
N PHE A 3 -43.34 1.47 2.47
CA PHE A 3 -42.04 1.54 3.13
C PHE A 3 -40.97 1.93 2.11
N ARG A 4 -40.69 3.23 2.00
CA ARG A 4 -39.47 3.71 1.33
C ARG A 4 -38.32 3.53 2.32
N SER A 5 -37.60 2.40 2.24
CA SER A 5 -36.32 2.25 2.93
C SER A 5 -35.29 3.22 2.34
N PRO A 6 -34.65 4.07 3.16
CA PRO A 6 -33.64 5.00 2.67
C PRO A 6 -32.27 4.32 2.59
N ALA A 7 -31.65 4.42 1.41
CA ALA A 7 -30.20 4.55 1.20
C ALA A 7 -29.26 3.58 1.94
N TYR A 8 -29.09 2.34 1.44
CA TYR A 8 -27.96 1.46 1.81
C TYR A 8 -26.86 1.36 0.73
N ASN A 9 -26.90 2.14 -0.35
CA ASN A 9 -26.21 1.71 -1.58
C ASN A 9 -24.75 2.19 -1.73
N ALA A 10 -24.21 2.97 -0.79
CA ALA A 10 -22.79 3.38 -0.78
C ALA A 10 -21.88 2.48 0.09
N SER A 11 -22.47 1.68 0.98
CA SER A 11 -21.75 0.93 2.02
C SER A 11 -21.17 -0.41 1.52
N SER A 12 -21.81 -1.07 0.55
CA SER A 12 -21.44 -2.42 0.13
C SER A 12 -20.10 -2.49 -0.62
N ARG A 13 -19.78 -1.51 -1.46
CA ARG A 13 -18.54 -1.52 -2.26
C ARG A 13 -17.29 -1.33 -1.39
N LYS A 14 -17.37 -0.44 -0.39
CA LYS A 14 -16.28 -0.19 0.56
C LYS A 14 -16.05 -1.40 1.47
N VAL A 15 -17.13 -2.01 1.97
CA VAL A 15 -17.07 -3.26 2.76
C VAL A 15 -16.44 -4.38 1.93
N LEU A 16 -16.89 -4.59 0.69
CA LEU A 16 -16.33 -5.59 -0.21
C LEU A 16 -14.83 -5.38 -0.49
N MET A 17 -14.40 -4.12 -0.66
CA MET A 17 -12.98 -3.78 -0.82
C MET A 17 -12.16 -4.17 0.42
N LEU A 18 -12.65 -3.87 1.63
CA LEU A 18 -11.96 -4.20 2.89
C LEU A 18 -11.83 -5.71 3.07
N VAL A 19 -12.89 -6.46 2.76
CA VAL A 19 -12.87 -7.93 2.78
C VAL A 19 -11.81 -8.47 1.81
N ARG A 20 -11.79 -7.97 0.56
CA ARG A 20 -10.79 -8.38 -0.44
C ARG A 20 -9.36 -8.06 -0.01
N ARG A 21 -9.13 -6.88 0.59
CA ARG A 21 -7.82 -6.49 1.14
C ARG A 21 -7.36 -7.48 2.21
N HIS A 22 -8.24 -7.80 3.15
CA HIS A 22 -7.93 -8.72 4.25
C HIS A 22 -7.62 -10.14 3.73
N GLN A 23 -8.43 -10.65 2.79
CA GLN A 23 -8.19 -11.95 2.16
C GLN A 23 -6.85 -11.99 1.42
N ALA A 24 -6.53 -10.93 0.67
CA ALA A 24 -5.28 -10.85 -0.07
C ALA A 24 -4.06 -10.85 0.87
N GLN A 25 -4.13 -10.07 1.95
CA GLN A 25 -3.10 -10.05 2.98
C GLN A 25 -2.90 -11.44 3.61
N ARG A 26 -3.97 -12.14 3.97
CA ARG A 26 -3.87 -13.49 4.55
C ARG A 26 -3.29 -14.50 3.56
N LYS A 27 -3.67 -14.45 2.29
CA LYS A 27 -3.12 -15.33 1.24
C LYS A 27 -1.63 -15.10 1.06
N LEU A 28 -1.19 -13.84 0.99
CA LEU A 28 0.21 -13.48 0.89
C LEU A 28 1.01 -13.98 2.11
N GLN A 29 0.50 -13.76 3.32
CA GLN A 29 1.15 -14.23 4.55
C GLN A 29 1.29 -15.75 4.58
N LYS A 30 0.26 -16.50 4.17
CA LYS A 30 0.32 -17.97 4.06
C LYS A 30 1.34 -18.42 3.02
N ALA A 31 1.36 -17.79 1.83
CA ALA A 31 2.30 -18.14 0.77
C ALA A 31 3.76 -17.91 1.19
N VAL A 32 4.02 -16.80 1.89
CA VAL A 32 5.30 -16.52 2.53
C VAL A 32 5.66 -17.57 3.58
N ALA A 33 4.74 -17.88 4.50
CA ALA A 33 5.01 -18.81 5.61
C ALA A 33 5.29 -20.22 5.09
N ARG A 34 4.63 -20.61 4.00
CA ARG A 34 4.86 -21.88 3.30
C ARG A 34 6.09 -21.87 2.37
N GLY A 35 6.81 -20.76 2.26
CA GLY A 35 7.97 -20.63 1.37
C GLY A 35 7.64 -20.55 -0.13
N LEU A 36 6.36 -20.51 -0.51
CA LEU A 36 5.91 -20.38 -1.90
C LEU A 36 6.31 -19.04 -2.52
N ILE A 37 6.50 -18.02 -1.68
CA ILE A 37 7.04 -16.73 -2.10
C ILE A 37 8.29 -16.44 -1.28
N LYS A 38 9.43 -16.42 -1.96
CA LYS A 38 10.69 -15.95 -1.39
C LYS A 38 10.68 -14.44 -1.33
N LYS A 39 10.89 -13.91 -0.13
CA LYS A 39 11.03 -12.46 0.07
C LYS A 39 12.41 -12.02 -0.43
N PRO A 40 12.50 -10.89 -1.12
CA PRO A 40 13.80 -10.31 -1.43
C PRO A 40 14.52 -9.89 -0.14
N THR A 41 15.83 -9.68 -0.23
CA THR A 41 16.65 -9.17 0.89
C THR A 41 16.70 -7.64 0.91
N ARG A 42 16.27 -6.99 -0.17
CA ARG A 42 16.33 -5.54 -0.38
C ARG A 42 14.99 -4.99 -0.84
N CYS A 43 14.72 -3.74 -0.45
CA CYS A 43 13.53 -3.00 -0.88
C CYS A 43 13.55 -2.79 -2.40
N GLN A 44 12.46 -3.14 -3.09
CA GLN A 44 12.36 -2.99 -4.55
C GLN A 44 12.22 -1.52 -5.01
N ARG A 45 12.10 -0.56 -4.08
CA ARG A 45 12.05 0.88 -4.39
C ARG A 45 13.37 1.59 -4.07
N CYS A 46 13.82 1.55 -2.82
CA CYS A 46 15.04 2.26 -2.42
C CYS A 46 16.31 1.41 -2.47
N ARG A 47 16.22 0.11 -2.80
CA ARG A 47 17.33 -0.86 -2.90
C ARG A 47 18.13 -1.09 -1.61
N GLN A 48 17.77 -0.43 -0.52
CA GLN A 48 18.35 -0.65 0.80
C GLN A 48 17.98 -2.05 1.32
N PRO A 49 18.87 -2.70 2.09
CA PRO A 49 18.53 -3.89 2.86
C PRO A 49 17.27 -3.63 3.68
N PHE A 50 16.41 -4.63 3.83
CA PHE A 50 15.23 -4.42 4.66
C PHE A 50 15.64 -4.14 6.11
N PRO A 51 15.18 -3.02 6.71
CA PRO A 51 15.35 -2.83 8.14
C PRO A 51 14.59 -3.96 8.85
N LYS A 52 15.30 -4.81 9.59
CA LYS A 52 14.68 -5.83 10.42
C LYS A 52 13.77 -5.13 11.46
N PRO A 53 12.56 -5.63 11.78
CA PRO A 53 11.78 -6.72 11.15
C PRO A 53 10.70 -6.23 10.15
N ARG A 54 10.75 -4.98 9.66
CA ARG A 54 9.59 -4.29 9.08
C ARG A 54 9.66 -4.14 7.55
N PHE A 55 9.32 -5.21 6.83
CA PHE A 55 9.04 -5.17 5.39
C PHE A 55 7.57 -5.51 5.10
N GLN A 56 7.00 -4.91 4.06
CA GLN A 56 5.57 -4.99 3.75
C GLN A 56 5.34 -5.25 2.27
N GLY A 57 4.38 -6.15 1.96
CA GLY A 57 3.94 -6.43 0.60
C GLY A 57 2.90 -5.41 0.15
N HIS A 58 3.24 -4.61 -0.85
CA HIS A 58 2.34 -3.65 -1.48
C HIS A 58 1.60 -4.29 -2.66
N HIS A 59 0.28 -4.40 -2.53
CA HIS A 59 -0.61 -4.89 -3.60
C HIS A 59 -0.84 -3.78 -4.64
N HIS A 60 0.03 -3.71 -5.66
CA HIS A 60 0.07 -2.62 -6.64
C HIS A 60 -1.01 -2.70 -7.73
N ARG A 61 -1.52 -3.90 -8.04
CA ARG A 61 -2.63 -4.13 -9.00
C ARG A 61 -3.98 -4.37 -8.30
N GLY A 62 -4.12 -3.91 -7.07
CA GLY A 62 -5.28 -4.19 -6.22
C GLY A 62 -5.29 -5.62 -5.68
N TYR A 63 -6.44 -6.06 -5.18
CA TYR A 63 -6.56 -7.27 -4.35
C TYR A 63 -7.02 -8.53 -5.10
N LYS A 64 -7.23 -8.45 -6.43
CA LYS A 64 -7.62 -9.59 -7.26
C LYS A 64 -6.47 -10.60 -7.40
N ASN A 65 -5.23 -10.12 -7.40
CA ASN A 65 -4.01 -10.91 -7.52
C ASN A 65 -3.21 -10.82 -6.21
N PRO A 66 -3.55 -11.61 -5.18
CA PRO A 66 -3.02 -11.43 -3.83
C PRO A 66 -1.53 -11.76 -3.67
N LEU A 67 -0.95 -12.47 -4.64
CA LEU A 67 0.46 -12.83 -4.65
C LEU A 67 1.30 -11.89 -5.52
N ASP A 68 0.65 -11.03 -6.33
CA ASP A 68 1.31 -10.02 -7.14
C ASP A 68 1.56 -8.77 -6.29
N VAL A 69 2.62 -8.82 -5.50
CA VAL A 69 3.01 -7.74 -4.58
C VAL A 69 4.42 -7.24 -4.85
N LYS A 70 4.63 -5.95 -4.61
CA LYS A 70 5.96 -5.35 -4.54
C LYS A 70 6.42 -5.29 -3.08
N TRP A 71 7.67 -5.64 -2.84
CA TRP A 71 8.26 -5.69 -1.50
C TRP A 71 8.97 -4.39 -1.16
N TYR A 72 8.44 -3.68 -0.17
CA TYR A 72 8.95 -2.37 0.25
C TYR A 72 9.28 -2.33 1.74
N CYS A 73 10.27 -1.52 2.10
CA CYS A 73 10.44 -1.13 3.50
C CYS A 73 9.24 -0.30 3.94
N GLN A 74 8.96 -0.24 5.25
CA GLN A 74 7.80 0.49 5.79
C GLN A 74 7.72 1.93 5.27
N ALA A 75 8.84 2.66 5.21
CA ALA A 75 8.90 4.03 4.70
C ALA A 75 8.47 4.12 3.22
N CYS A 76 8.97 3.21 2.37
CA CYS A 76 8.59 3.15 0.96
C CYS A 76 7.14 2.69 0.76
N HIS A 77 6.65 1.80 1.63
CA HIS A 77 5.27 1.31 1.62
C HIS A 77 4.29 2.44 1.97
N TYR A 78 4.58 3.22 3.02
CA TYR A 78 3.76 4.37 3.41
C TYR A 78 3.71 5.44 2.31
N LYS A 79 4.85 5.74 1.70
CA LYS A 79 4.94 6.65 0.53
C LYS A 79 4.09 6.22 -0.66
N GLN A 80 3.74 4.93 -0.75
CA GLN A 80 2.91 4.40 -1.83
C GLN A 80 1.40 4.47 -1.52
N HIS A 81 1.02 4.41 -0.23
CA HIS A 81 -0.38 4.58 0.19
C HIS A 81 -0.77 6.05 0.35
N SER A 82 0.19 6.92 0.67
CA SER A 82 0.00 8.36 0.66
C SER A 82 0.05 8.89 -0.78
N ARG A 83 -1.10 9.03 -1.43
CA ARG A 83 -1.28 9.82 -2.66
C ARG A 83 -1.00 11.33 -2.48
N ARG A 84 -0.21 11.74 -1.48
CA ARG A 84 0.18 13.14 -1.24
C ARG A 84 1.68 13.40 -1.14
N PHE A 85 2.53 12.40 -1.36
CA PHE A 85 3.99 12.62 -1.36
C PHE A 85 4.72 11.92 -2.51
N GLN A 86 4.30 12.22 -3.74
CA GLN A 86 5.23 12.25 -4.87
C GLN A 86 5.77 13.68 -5.02
N ALA A 87 6.43 14.20 -3.98
CA ALA A 87 7.36 15.28 -4.21
C ALA A 87 8.63 14.61 -4.74
N ASN A 88 8.86 14.72 -6.05
CA ASN A 88 10.15 14.39 -6.65
C ASN A 88 11.25 15.17 -5.90
N ALA A 89 12.47 14.64 -5.79
CA ALA A 89 13.54 15.31 -5.02
C ALA A 89 13.75 16.76 -5.51
N GLU A 90 13.61 16.97 -6.81
CA GLU A 90 13.60 18.25 -7.51
C GLU A 90 12.46 19.17 -7.05
N TYR A 91 11.24 18.66 -6.89
CA TYR A 91 10.08 19.45 -6.44
C TYR A 91 10.25 19.95 -4.99
N ARG A 92 10.85 19.14 -4.11
CA ARG A 92 11.19 19.60 -2.74
C ARG A 92 12.28 20.67 -2.76
N GLN A 93 13.20 20.62 -3.70
CA GLN A 93 14.23 21.63 -3.86
C GLN A 93 13.64 22.94 -4.39
N ILE A 94 12.74 22.89 -5.37
CA ILE A 94 11.99 24.04 -5.88
C ILE A 94 11.17 24.69 -4.76
N LEU A 95 10.37 23.92 -4.02
CA LEU A 95 9.56 24.46 -2.92
C LEU A 95 10.38 25.06 -1.76
N ARG A 96 11.61 24.61 -1.54
CA ARG A 96 12.54 25.25 -0.58
C ARG A 96 13.11 26.55 -1.13
N LEU A 97 13.49 26.58 -2.40
CA LEU A 97 13.99 27.79 -3.06
C LEU A 97 12.91 28.88 -3.13
N GLU A 98 11.65 28.49 -3.26
CA GLU A 98 10.49 29.39 -3.23
C GLU A 98 9.99 29.70 -1.80
N GLY A 99 10.64 29.17 -0.76
CA GLY A 99 10.32 29.49 0.65
C GLY A 99 8.99 28.93 1.17
N LEU A 100 8.37 27.99 0.45
CA LEU A 100 7.04 27.46 0.76
C LEU A 100 7.06 26.35 1.82
N ILE A 101 8.23 25.79 2.15
CA ILE A 101 8.42 24.79 3.20
C ILE A 101 9.73 25.03 3.98
N GLY A 102 9.70 24.82 5.30
CA GLY A 102 10.85 24.98 6.19
C GLY A 102 11.88 23.84 6.12
N HIS A 103 13.11 24.13 6.56
CA HIS A 103 14.27 23.23 6.56
C HIS A 103 14.05 21.96 7.41
#